data_AF-A0A7K7BH00-F1
#
_entry.id   AF-A0A7K7BH00-F1
#
_cell.length_a   1.000
_cell.length_b   1.000
_cell.length_c   1.000
_cell.angle_alpha   90.00
_cell.angle_beta   90.00
_cell.angle_gamma   90.00
#
_symmetry.space_group_name_H-M   'P 1'
#
loop_
_entity.id
_entity.type
_entity.pdbx_description
1 polymer ?
#
loop_
_entity_poly.entity_id
_entity_poly.type
_entity_poly.pdbx_seq_one_letter_code
_entity_poly.pdbx_strand_id
1 'polypeptide(L)'
;STRSLPEGPPSARPPLPQPLHAPQVVVERYPKEQNLPPLPRPKFLVSQELPLSQLAATLRSRLCLASSQSFYLLAGGRALPAATATMQELYREHRDEDGFLYLTYASQEAFGC
;
A
#
# COMPACT_ATOMS: atom_id res chain seq x y z
N SER A 1 -29.10 -42.04 -22.62
CA SER A 1 -29.24 -40.90 -21.67
C SER A 1 -27.87 -40.33 -21.39
N THR A 2 -27.71 -39.05 -21.71
CA THR A 2 -26.43 -38.33 -21.83
C THR A 2 -25.77 -38.08 -20.48
N ARG A 3 -24.45 -38.32 -20.42
CA ARG A 3 -23.60 -38.11 -19.24
C ARG A 3 -23.22 -36.63 -19.16
N SER A 4 -23.83 -35.87 -18.25
CA SER A 4 -23.44 -34.48 -17.98
C SER A 4 -22.16 -34.47 -17.15
N LEU A 5 -21.10 -33.85 -17.68
CA LEU A 5 -19.83 -33.61 -17.00
C LEU A 5 -19.96 -32.31 -16.18
N PRO A 6 -19.46 -32.23 -14.93
CA PRO A 6 -19.49 -30.96 -14.20
C PRO A 6 -18.50 -29.97 -14.81
N GLU A 7 -18.99 -28.78 -15.18
CA GLU A 7 -18.16 -27.62 -15.47
C GLU A 7 -17.41 -27.22 -14.19
N GLY A 8 -16.10 -27.46 -14.17
CA GLY A 8 -15.23 -26.95 -13.12
C GLY A 8 -15.16 -25.42 -13.16
N PRO A 9 -14.93 -24.75 -12.02
CA PRO A 9 -14.83 -23.30 -11.97
C PRO A 9 -13.70 -22.79 -12.90
N PRO A 10 -13.82 -21.55 -13.43
CA PRO A 10 -12.87 -21.01 -14.39
C PRO A 10 -11.47 -21.03 -13.79
N SER A 11 -10.55 -21.69 -14.50
CA SER A 11 -9.13 -21.73 -14.18
C SER A 11 -8.60 -20.30 -14.18
N ALA A 12 -8.56 -19.68 -13.00
CA ALA A 12 -7.90 -18.39 -12.80
C ALA A 12 -6.44 -18.61 -13.16
N ARG A 13 -6.05 -18.14 -14.36
CA ARG A 13 -4.65 -18.15 -14.78
C ARG A 13 -3.84 -17.50 -13.65
N PRO A 14 -2.78 -18.15 -13.13
CA PRO A 14 -1.90 -17.49 -12.20
C PRO A 14 -1.37 -16.23 -12.89
N PRO A 15 -1.30 -15.08 -12.20
CA PRO A 15 -0.76 -13.86 -12.79
C PRO A 15 0.64 -14.18 -13.31
N LEU A 16 0.91 -13.83 -14.57
CA LEU A 16 2.24 -13.94 -15.17
C LEU A 16 3.27 -13.29 -14.23
N PRO A 17 4.49 -13.86 -14.09
CA PRO A 17 5.55 -13.22 -13.32
C PRO A 17 5.85 -11.89 -13.99
N GLN A 18 5.36 -10.82 -13.39
CA GLN A 18 5.66 -9.47 -13.86
C GLN A 18 7.17 -9.26 -13.67
N PRO A 19 7.85 -8.57 -14.59
CA PRO A 19 9.28 -8.29 -14.43
C PRO A 19 9.51 -7.74 -13.03
N LEU A 20 10.57 -8.23 -12.39
CA LEU A 20 10.93 -8.04 -10.98
C LEU A 20 11.36 -6.59 -10.66
N HIS A 21 10.71 -5.59 -11.29
CA HIS A 21 10.86 -4.20 -10.95
C HIS A 21 10.29 -3.99 -9.55
N ALA A 22 11.18 -3.59 -8.64
CA ALA A 22 10.80 -3.21 -7.30
C ALA A 22 9.78 -2.06 -7.38
N PRO A 23 8.60 -2.20 -6.76
CA PRO A 23 7.61 -1.14 -6.73
C PRO A 23 8.23 0.11 -6.11
N GLN A 24 8.14 1.21 -6.87
CA GLN A 24 8.57 2.52 -6.41
C GLN A 24 7.40 3.18 -5.71
N VAL A 25 7.62 3.55 -4.45
CA VAL A 25 6.57 4.03 -3.55
C VAL A 25 6.97 5.40 -3.05
N VAL A 26 6.09 6.37 -3.25
CA VAL A 26 6.26 7.74 -2.77
C VAL A 26 5.32 7.92 -1.60
N VAL A 27 5.87 8.23 -0.43
CA VAL A 27 5.13 8.40 0.81
C VAL A 27 5.23 9.86 1.23
N GLU A 28 4.14 10.59 1.10
CA GLU A 28 4.08 12.02 1.40
C GLU A 28 3.25 12.30 2.64
N ARG A 29 3.51 13.45 3.27
CA ARG A 29 2.68 13.89 4.40
C ARG A 29 1.35 14.40 3.87
N TYR A 30 0.24 13.99 4.47
CA TYR A 30 -1.06 14.53 4.10
C TYR A 30 -1.06 16.06 4.31
N PRO A 31 -1.55 16.88 3.36
CA PRO A 31 -1.39 18.33 3.41
C PRO A 31 -2.11 18.98 4.60
N LYS A 32 -3.19 18.37 5.10
CA LYS A 32 -3.90 18.83 6.31
C LYS A 32 -3.28 18.30 7.61
N GLU A 33 -2.24 17.45 7.53
CA GLU A 33 -1.58 16.89 8.70
C GLU A 33 -0.67 17.91 9.36
N GLN A 34 -0.91 18.17 10.65
CA GLN A 34 -0.14 19.12 11.45
C GLN A 34 0.58 18.48 12.65
N ASN A 35 0.20 17.26 13.05
CA ASN A 35 0.79 16.60 14.21
C ASN A 35 2.03 15.78 13.84
N LEU A 36 2.08 15.23 12.62
CA LEU A 36 3.22 14.42 12.18
C LEU A 36 4.32 15.24 11.49
N PRO A 37 5.60 14.94 11.76
CA PRO A 37 6.72 15.61 11.10
C PRO A 37 6.81 15.25 9.61
N PRO A 38 7.43 16.09 8.78
CA PRO A 38 7.67 15.78 7.36
C PRO A 38 8.73 14.70 7.20
N LEU A 39 8.54 13.83 6.22
CA LEU A 39 9.44 12.73 5.91
C LEU A 39 10.58 13.22 5.00
N PRO A 40 11.87 13.13 5.40
CA PRO A 40 12.98 13.68 4.63
C PRO A 40 13.24 12.92 3.32
N ARG A 41 12.85 11.64 3.24
CA ARG A 41 12.96 10.82 2.03
C ARG A 41 11.62 10.14 1.77
N PRO A 42 10.74 10.75 0.97
CA PRO A 42 9.43 10.17 0.66
C PRO A 42 9.51 9.02 -0.34
N LYS A 43 10.60 8.89 -1.10
CA LYS A 43 10.76 7.82 -2.09
C LYS A 43 11.36 6.56 -1.46
N PHE A 44 10.62 5.46 -1.54
CA PHE A 44 11.00 4.13 -1.07
C PHE A 44 10.99 3.15 -2.23
N LEU A 45 12.03 2.33 -2.27
CA LEU A 45 12.14 1.22 -3.20
C LEU A 45 11.98 -0.03 -2.36
N VAL A 46 10.82 -0.68 -2.47
CA VAL A 46 10.42 -1.78 -1.59
C VAL A 46 10.28 -3.07 -2.39
N SER A 47 10.42 -4.20 -1.71
CA SER A 47 10.15 -5.51 -2.32
C SER A 47 8.66 -5.69 -2.57
N GLN A 48 8.31 -6.42 -3.64
CA GLN A 48 6.92 -6.76 -3.97
C GLN A 48 6.25 -7.56 -2.84
N GLU A 49 7.01 -8.44 -2.19
CA GLU A 49 6.57 -9.28 -1.08
C GLU A 49 6.58 -8.56 0.27
N LEU A 50 7.06 -7.31 0.32
CA LEU A 50 7.05 -6.53 1.55
C LEU A 50 5.58 -6.28 1.96
N PRO A 51 5.16 -6.59 3.18
CA PRO A 51 3.83 -6.24 3.63
C PRO A 51 3.74 -4.76 4.00
N LEU A 52 2.57 -4.15 3.81
CA LEU A 52 2.32 -2.75 4.17
C LEU A 52 2.64 -2.47 5.65
N SER A 53 2.36 -3.43 6.52
CA SER A 53 2.66 -3.34 7.96
C SER A 53 4.15 -3.12 8.24
N GLN A 54 5.04 -3.76 7.48
CA GLN A 54 6.48 -3.59 7.60
C GLN A 54 6.92 -2.20 7.12
N LEU A 55 6.34 -1.72 6.02
CA LEU A 55 6.57 -0.36 5.54
C LEU A 55 6.10 0.67 6.57
N ALA A 56 4.89 0.48 7.13
CA ALA A 56 4.32 1.34 8.16
C ALA A 56 5.21 1.40 9.41
N ALA A 57 5.71 0.24 9.88
CA ALA A 57 6.66 0.19 10.99
C ALA A 57 7.96 0.95 10.68
N THR A 58 8.48 0.79 9.46
CA THR A 58 9.69 1.49 9.00
C THR A 58 9.46 3.00 8.97
N LEU A 59 8.36 3.46 8.38
CA LEU A 59 7.99 4.88 8.32
C LEU A 59 7.83 5.48 9.71
N ARG A 60 7.18 4.75 10.61
CA ARG A 60 7.00 5.14 12.01
C ARG A 60 8.34 5.36 12.73
N SER A 61 9.31 4.46 12.54
CA SER A 61 10.67 4.62 13.06
C SER A 61 11.40 5.81 12.43
N ARG A 62 11.23 6.04 11.12
CA ARG A 62 11.87 7.15 10.39
C ARG A 62 11.31 8.52 10.78
N LEU A 63 10.03 8.57 11.13
CA LEU A 63 9.34 9.75 11.63
C LEU A 63 9.51 9.94 13.15
N CYS A 64 10.21 9.02 13.83
CA CYS A 64 10.40 9.02 15.28
C CYS A 64 9.08 9.12 16.07
N LEU A 65 8.03 8.42 15.62
CA LEU A 65 6.71 8.49 16.27
C LEU A 65 6.69 7.64 17.55
N ALA A 66 6.21 8.24 18.64
CA ALA A 66 5.98 7.53 19.91
C ALA A 66 4.82 6.54 19.79
N SER A 67 4.85 5.41 20.50
CA SER A 67 3.75 4.39 20.55
C SER A 67 2.34 4.97 20.69
N SER A 68 2.19 6.08 21.42
CA SER A 68 0.90 6.77 21.62
C SER A 68 0.41 7.56 20.41
N GLN A 69 1.25 7.85 19.43
CA GLN A 69 0.85 8.56 18.21
C GLN A 69 0.21 7.59 17.21
N SER A 70 -0.98 7.97 16.77
CA SER A 70 -1.69 7.32 15.68
C SER A 70 -0.99 7.58 14.35
N PHE A 71 -0.94 6.56 13.49
CA PHE A 71 -0.28 6.61 12.19
C PHE A 71 -1.11 5.82 11.20
N TYR A 72 -1.63 6.51 10.19
CA TYR A 72 -2.46 5.94 9.14
C TYR A 72 -1.82 6.19 7.78
N LEU A 73 -1.91 5.19 6.91
CA LEU A 73 -1.49 5.27 5.52
C LEU A 73 -2.72 5.27 4.62
N LEU A 74 -2.65 6.09 3.58
CA LEU A 74 -3.69 6.26 2.58
C LEU A 74 -3.08 6.11 1.18
N ALA A 75 -3.78 5.49 0.25
CA ALA A 75 -3.43 5.49 -1.18
C ALA A 75 -4.51 6.24 -1.96
N GLY A 76 -4.13 7.24 -2.75
CA GLY A 76 -5.09 8.03 -3.54
C GLY A 76 -6.25 8.65 -2.73
N GLY A 77 -6.00 9.00 -1.46
CA GLY A 77 -7.02 9.56 -0.56
C GLY A 77 -7.90 8.53 0.17
N ARG A 78 -7.70 7.23 -0.06
CA ARG A 78 -8.41 6.15 0.65
C ARG A 78 -7.50 5.53 1.72
N ALA A 79 -8.00 5.44 2.95
CA ALA A 79 -7.33 4.75 4.04
C ALA A 79 -7.06 3.28 3.65
N LEU A 80 -5.82 2.84 3.86
CA LEU A 80 -5.42 1.47 3.61
C LEU A 80 -5.71 0.61 4.83
N PRO A 81 -6.34 -0.56 4.68
CA PRO A 81 -6.52 -1.49 5.79
C PRO A 81 -5.14 -1.93 6.28
N ALA A 82 -4.85 -1.71 7.56
CA ALA A 82 -3.51 -1.75 8.14
C ALA A 82 -2.79 -3.12 8.09
N ALA A 83 -3.35 -4.19 7.53
CA ALA A 83 -2.92 -5.54 7.89
C ALA A 83 -2.87 -6.65 6.83
N THR A 84 -3.28 -6.50 5.55
CA THR A 84 -3.34 -7.69 4.66
C THR A 84 -2.72 -7.57 3.28
N ALA A 85 -2.58 -6.38 2.71
CA ALA A 85 -2.05 -6.25 1.35
C ALA A 85 -0.51 -6.20 1.33
N THR A 86 0.09 -6.91 0.40
CA THR A 86 1.51 -6.75 0.04
C THR A 86 1.69 -5.48 -0.79
N MET A 87 2.92 -4.96 -0.85
CA MET A 87 3.23 -3.83 -1.73
C MET A 87 2.93 -4.15 -3.19
N GLN A 88 3.01 -5.41 -3.61
CA GLN A 88 2.60 -5.85 -4.94
C GLN A 88 1.11 -5.63 -5.21
N GLU A 89 0.24 -6.05 -4.28
CA GLU A 89 -1.22 -5.88 -4.46
C GLU A 89 -1.59 -4.40 -4.49
N LEU A 90 -1.04 -3.62 -3.54
CA LEU A 90 -1.18 -2.17 -3.50
C LEU A 90 -0.70 -1.51 -4.79
N TYR A 91 0.47 -1.88 -5.27
CA TYR A 91 1.01 -1.34 -6.51
C TYR A 91 0.14 -1.72 -7.72
N ARG A 92 -0.44 -2.92 -7.76
CA ARG A 92 -1.32 -3.31 -8.88
C ARG A 92 -2.65 -2.56 -8.87
N GLU A 93 -3.20 -2.27 -7.70
CA GLU A 93 -4.49 -1.60 -7.53
C GLU A 93 -4.40 -0.07 -7.60
N HIS A 94 -3.33 0.51 -7.04
CA HIS A 94 -3.19 1.96 -6.81
C HIS A 94 -1.98 2.60 -7.49
N ARG A 95 -1.21 1.88 -8.33
CA ARG A 95 -0.14 2.53 -9.11
C ARG A 95 -0.72 3.63 -10.01
N ASP A 96 0.08 4.66 -10.18
CA ASP A 96 -0.14 5.71 -11.14
C ASP A 96 0.40 5.33 -12.53
N GLU A 97 0.05 6.11 -13.55
CA GLU A 97 0.52 5.90 -14.94
C GLU A 97 2.03 6.09 -15.07
N ASP A 98 2.62 6.93 -14.22
CA ASP A 98 4.07 7.13 -14.11
C ASP A 98 4.81 5.88 -13.56
N GLY A 99 4.10 4.87 -13.07
CA GLY A 99 4.69 3.67 -12.46
C GLY A 99 5.14 3.85 -11.01
N PHE A 100 4.62 4.85 -10.32
CA PHE A 100 4.84 5.07 -8.89
C PHE A 100 3.55 4.82 -8.09
N LEU A 101 3.68 4.33 -6.86
CA LEU A 101 2.59 4.24 -5.90
C LEU A 101 2.66 5.44 -4.97
N TYR A 102 1.63 6.28 -4.97
CA TYR A 102 1.55 7.44 -4.08
C TYR A 102 0.76 7.10 -2.82
N LEU A 103 1.46 7.11 -1.70
CA LEU A 103 0.92 6.95 -0.36
C LEU A 103 0.99 8.28 0.38
N THR A 104 -0.01 8.54 1.19
CA THR A 104 -0.04 9.67 2.12
C THR A 104 -0.15 9.16 3.55
N TYR A 105 0.51 9.83 4.50
CA TYR A 105 0.39 9.50 5.91
C TYR A 105 -0.23 10.64 6.72
N ALA A 106 -1.02 10.26 7.72
CA ALA A 106 -1.72 11.17 8.64
C ALA A 106 -1.81 10.57 10.06
N SER A 107 -2.02 11.42 11.06
CA SER A 107 -2.24 11.03 12.45
C SER A 107 -3.69 10.59 12.70
N GLN A 108 -4.59 10.88 11.76
CA GLN A 108 -5.99 10.50 11.81
C GLN A 108 -6.42 9.92 10.46
N GLU A 109 -7.41 9.02 10.46
CA GLU A 109 -8.03 8.55 9.22
C GLU A 109 -8.58 9.78 8.47
N ALA A 110 -8.18 9.98 7.20
CA ALA A 110 -8.60 11.16 6.44
C ALA A 110 -10.10 11.17 6.06
N PHE A 111 -10.87 10.18 6.53
CA PHE A 111 -12.33 10.18 6.47
C PHE A 111 -12.90 10.87 7.70
N GLY A 112 -12.79 12.20 7.69
CA GLY A 112 -13.35 13.08 8.71
C GLY A 112 -13.99 14.30 8.07
N CYS A 113 -15.18 14.11 7.52
CA CYS A 113 -16.24 15.11 7.51
C CYS A 113 -17.42 14.49 8.26
#